data_AF-A0A926ALD1-F1
#
_entry.id   AF-A0A926ALD1-F1
#
_cell.length_a   1.000
_cell.length_b   1.000
_cell.length_c   1.000
_cell.angle_alpha   90.00
_cell.angle_beta   90.00
_cell.angle_gamma   90.00
#
_symmetry.space_group_name_H-M   'P 1'
#
loop_
_entity.id
_entity.type
_entity.pdbx_description
1 polymer ?
#
loop_
_entity_poly.entity_id
_entity_poly.type
_entity_poly.pdbx_seq_one_letter_code
_entity_poly.pdbx_strand_id
1 'polypeptide(L)'
;MDTTKQFTALLDNVTLGKVERMRMLPMRRRTNRSRGEHLAGKGGTSTEFNDYRDYVAGDDMRNVDWNIFARLNRPYVKQYRHEEEMHVVVLVDASASMQFGDKFERAKQLAACFAVMGLMNIEKVSLFACQHAGQTPLISPPCTGRMSMKRVFSFL
;
A
#
# COMPACT_ATOMS: atom_id res chain seq x y z
N MET A 1 13.20 -14.60 29.61
CA MET A 1 13.02 -14.92 28.17
C MET A 1 13.86 -13.93 27.39
N ASP A 2 14.88 -14.43 26.69
CA ASP A 2 15.98 -13.66 26.07
C ASP A 2 15.53 -12.41 25.32
N THR A 3 15.81 -11.24 25.88
CA THR A 3 15.61 -9.94 25.22
C THR A 3 16.79 -9.58 24.30
N THR A 4 17.81 -10.45 24.24
CA THR A 4 19.13 -10.16 23.68
C THR A 4 19.25 -10.44 22.18
N LYS A 5 18.34 -11.21 21.58
CA LYS A 5 18.44 -11.57 20.16
C LYS A 5 17.82 -10.48 19.29
N GLN A 6 18.67 -9.73 18.60
CA GLN A 6 18.23 -8.71 17.65
C GLN A 6 17.63 -9.35 16.39
N PHE A 7 16.49 -8.84 15.92
CA PHE A 7 15.82 -9.40 14.74
C PHE A 7 16.53 -9.01 13.43
N THR A 8 17.07 -7.81 13.35
CA THR A 8 17.76 -7.25 12.18
C THR A 8 18.89 -6.32 12.64
N ALA A 9 19.96 -6.22 11.86
CA ALA A 9 21.05 -5.29 12.14
C ALA A 9 20.65 -3.81 11.88
N LEU A 10 19.62 -3.57 11.05
CA LEU A 10 19.22 -2.23 10.64
C LEU A 10 18.47 -1.47 11.74
N LEU A 11 17.60 -2.16 12.48
CA LEU A 11 16.74 -1.56 13.51
C LEU A 11 16.92 -2.31 14.83
N ASP A 12 17.07 -1.57 15.92
CA ASP A 12 16.98 -2.15 17.26
C ASP A 12 15.55 -2.64 17.54
N ASN A 13 15.41 -3.61 18.42
CA ASN A 13 14.11 -4.22 18.71
C ASN A 13 13.09 -3.21 19.27
N VAL A 14 13.54 -2.17 19.97
CA VAL A 14 12.65 -1.13 20.52
C VAL A 14 12.11 -0.25 19.39
N THR A 15 12.96 0.21 18.47
CA THR A 15 12.52 0.96 17.29
C THR A 15 11.64 0.10 16.39
N LEU A 16 12.01 -1.16 16.13
CA LEU A 16 11.20 -2.07 15.32
C LEU A 16 9.79 -2.23 15.90
N GLY A 17 9.67 -2.46 17.21
CA GLY A 17 8.36 -2.57 17.88
C GLY A 17 7.55 -1.27 17.88
N LYS A 18 8.18 -0.10 17.73
CA LYS A 18 7.48 1.18 17.50
C LYS A 18 6.97 1.26 16.06
N VAL A 19 7.84 1.01 15.08
CA VAL A 19 7.54 1.07 13.64
C VAL A 19 6.44 0.08 13.26
N GLU A 20 6.45 -1.15 13.80
CA GLU A 20 5.43 -2.16 13.55
C GLU A 20 4.01 -1.69 13.92
N ARG A 21 3.88 -0.74 14.84
CA ARG A 21 2.60 -0.16 15.28
C ARG A 21 2.23 1.12 14.52
N MET A 22 3.14 1.68 13.74
CA MET A 22 2.87 2.88 12.95
C MET A 22 2.09 2.52 11.68
N ARG A 23 1.27 3.47 11.24
CA ARG A 23 0.51 3.37 10.00
C ARG A 23 0.87 4.51 9.08
N MET A 24 1.03 4.20 7.80
CA MET A 24 1.09 5.24 6.78
C MET A 24 -0.32 5.74 6.50
N LEU A 25 -0.52 7.04 6.67
CA LEU A 25 -1.75 7.72 6.31
C LEU A 25 -1.47 8.56 5.06
N PRO A 26 -1.83 8.09 3.85
CA PRO A 26 -1.62 8.88 2.66
C PRO A 26 -2.48 10.16 2.71
N MET A 27 -1.84 11.33 2.58
CA MET A 27 -2.51 12.65 2.54
C MET A 27 -3.60 12.74 1.47
N ARG A 28 -3.46 11.96 0.39
CA ARG A 28 -4.45 11.85 -0.67
C ARG A 28 -4.43 10.42 -1.18
N ARG A 29 -5.45 9.63 -0.85
CA ARG A 29 -5.68 8.32 -1.46
C ARG A 29 -5.98 8.54 -2.94
N ARG A 30 -4.96 8.45 -3.79
CA ARG A 30 -5.18 8.34 -5.22
C ARG A 30 -5.58 6.89 -5.45
N THR A 31 -6.87 6.66 -5.67
CA THR A 31 -7.33 5.44 -6.33
C THR A 31 -6.46 5.26 -7.56
N ASN A 32 -5.83 4.10 -7.69
CA ASN A 32 -5.07 3.74 -8.87
C ASN A 32 -6.08 3.75 -10.04
N ARG A 33 -6.17 4.88 -10.75
CA ARG A 33 -6.99 5.00 -11.96
C ARG A 33 -6.24 4.21 -13.03
N SER A 34 -6.48 2.90 -13.07
CA SER A 34 -6.16 2.10 -14.24
C SER A 34 -6.75 2.82 -15.45
N ARG A 35 -5.87 3.15 -16.38
CA ARG A 35 -6.12 3.95 -17.57
C ARG A 35 -7.16 3.21 -18.43
N GLY A 36 -8.43 3.62 -18.36
CA GLY A 36 -9.51 3.02 -19.13
C GLY A 36 -10.94 3.36 -18.71
N GLU A 37 -11.19 3.75 -17.47
CA GLU A 37 -12.57 4.03 -17.03
C GLU A 37 -12.90 5.53 -17.14
N HIS A 38 -13.51 5.87 -18.27
CA HIS A 38 -14.19 7.14 -18.47
C HIS A 38 -15.24 7.37 -17.39
N LEU A 39 -15.21 8.58 -16.81
CA LEU A 39 -16.36 9.33 -16.28
C LEU A 39 -17.59 8.50 -15.86
N ALA A 40 -17.48 7.74 -14.77
CA ALA A 40 -18.60 7.32 -13.95
C ALA A 40 -18.10 7.18 -12.50
N GLY A 41 -19.01 7.35 -11.54
CA GLY A 41 -18.73 7.65 -10.14
C GLY A 41 -17.68 6.78 -9.43
N LYS A 42 -17.12 7.36 -8.37
CA LYS A 42 -16.24 6.72 -7.39
C LYS A 42 -16.76 5.31 -7.03
N GLY A 43 -16.11 4.27 -7.55
CA GLY A 43 -16.44 2.89 -7.21
C GLY A 43 -15.30 2.00 -7.66
N GLY A 44 -14.59 1.41 -6.72
CA GLY A 44 -13.62 0.36 -7.01
C GLY A 44 -14.37 -0.90 -7.42
N THR A 45 -13.68 -1.80 -8.10
CA THR A 45 -14.21 -3.04 -8.68
C THR A 45 -14.53 -4.12 -7.65
N SER A 46 -14.86 -3.77 -6.41
CA SER A 46 -15.15 -4.77 -5.38
C SER A 46 -16.51 -5.40 -5.61
N THR A 47 -16.58 -6.71 -5.40
CA THR A 47 -17.79 -7.52 -5.49
C THR A 47 -18.55 -7.60 -4.18
N GLU A 48 -18.00 -7.11 -3.07
CA GLU A 48 -18.67 -7.13 -1.76
C GLU A 48 -19.73 -6.03 -1.66
N PHE A 49 -20.99 -6.44 -1.51
CA PHE A 49 -22.09 -5.52 -1.21
C PHE A 49 -21.84 -4.81 0.13
N ASN A 50 -21.99 -3.48 0.13
CA ASN A 50 -21.82 -2.65 1.32
C ASN A 50 -23.16 -2.12 1.83
N ASP A 51 -23.92 -1.42 0.97
CA ASP A 51 -25.21 -0.83 1.34
C ASP A 51 -26.02 -0.42 0.10
N TYR A 52 -27.22 0.11 0.30
CA TYR A 52 -28.02 0.82 -0.68
C TYR A 52 -27.99 2.33 -0.43
N ARG A 53 -28.09 3.10 -1.52
CA ARG A 53 -28.40 4.54 -1.42
C ARG A 53 -29.48 4.95 -2.39
N ASP A 54 -30.13 6.07 -2.13
CA ASP A 54 -31.07 6.67 -3.06
C ASP A 54 -30.37 7.00 -4.39
N TYR A 55 -31.08 6.74 -5.49
CA TYR A 55 -30.67 7.17 -6.82
C TYR A 55 -30.70 8.69 -6.93
N VAL A 56 -29.67 9.25 -7.57
CA VAL A 56 -29.60 10.66 -7.94
C VAL A 56 -29.39 10.75 -9.46
N ALA A 57 -29.94 11.80 -10.07
CA ALA A 57 -29.77 12.05 -11.49
C ALA A 57 -28.28 12.05 -11.88
N GLY A 58 -27.92 11.24 -12.86
CA GLY A 58 -26.53 11.02 -13.29
C GLY A 58 -25.92 9.69 -12.83
N ASP A 59 -26.60 8.96 -11.95
CA ASP A 59 -26.20 7.59 -11.61
C ASP A 59 -26.43 6.62 -12.77
N ASP A 60 -25.51 5.66 -12.92
CA ASP A 60 -25.63 4.59 -13.91
C ASP A 60 -26.78 3.65 -13.54
N MET A 61 -27.77 3.55 -14.42
CA MET A 61 -28.95 2.69 -14.26
C MET A 61 -28.59 1.20 -14.13
N ARG A 62 -27.40 0.78 -14.58
CA ARG A 62 -26.91 -0.61 -14.40
C ARG A 62 -26.73 -0.98 -12.93
N ASN A 63 -26.49 0.01 -12.07
CA ASN A 63 -26.26 -0.21 -10.63
C ASN A 63 -27.58 -0.12 -9.82
N VAL A 64 -28.71 0.14 -10.46
CA VAL A 64 -30.02 0.19 -9.81
C VAL A 64 -30.50 -1.22 -9.47
N ASP A 65 -30.98 -1.41 -8.24
CA ASP A 65 -31.63 -2.66 -7.83
C ASP A 65 -33.11 -2.65 -8.22
N TRP A 66 -33.41 -3.27 -9.37
CA TRP A 66 -34.78 -3.35 -9.88
C TRP A 66 -35.73 -4.18 -9.00
N ASN A 67 -35.22 -5.11 -8.19
CA ASN A 67 -36.05 -5.86 -7.26
C ASN A 67 -36.51 -5.00 -6.08
N ILE A 68 -35.64 -4.12 -5.58
CA ILE A 68 -36.02 -3.15 -4.55
C ILE A 68 -36.99 -2.13 -5.15
N PHE A 69 -36.72 -1.64 -6.35
CA PHE A 69 -37.63 -0.73 -7.04
C PHE A 69 -39.04 -1.32 -7.16
N ALA A 70 -39.16 -2.59 -7.57
CA ALA A 70 -40.46 -3.26 -7.68
C ALA A 70 -41.24 -3.36 -6.36
N ARG A 71 -40.55 -3.34 -5.21
CA ARG A 71 -41.18 -3.46 -3.87
C ARG A 71 -41.47 -2.12 -3.22
N LEU A 72 -40.55 -1.17 -3.36
CA LEU A 72 -40.60 0.13 -2.66
C LEU A 72 -41.03 1.28 -3.57
N ASN A 73 -41.14 1.05 -4.88
CA ASN A 73 -41.44 2.03 -5.93
C ASN A 73 -40.53 3.26 -5.87
N ARG A 74 -39.29 3.05 -5.41
CA ARG A 74 -38.23 4.06 -5.25
C ARG A 74 -36.90 3.48 -5.73
N PRO A 75 -36.15 4.18 -6.61
CA PRO A 75 -34.91 3.66 -7.17
C PRO A 75 -33.76 3.74 -6.16
N TYR A 76 -33.14 2.60 -5.89
CA TYR A 76 -31.94 2.47 -5.06
C TYR A 76 -30.77 1.97 -5.88
N VAL A 77 -29.58 2.51 -5.61
CA VAL A 77 -28.32 2.12 -6.24
C VAL A 77 -27.54 1.25 -5.26
N LYS A 78 -27.04 0.10 -5.73
CA LYS A 78 -26.14 -0.77 -4.95
C LYS A 78 -24.81 -0.08 -4.71
N GLN A 79 -24.37 -0.03 -3.46
CA GLN A 79 -23.02 0.36 -3.10
C GLN A 79 -22.20 -0.89 -2.78
N TYR A 80 -21.02 -0.96 -3.37
CA TYR A 80 -20.05 -2.00 -3.09
C TYR A 80 -18.89 -1.43 -2.27
N ARG A 81 -18.32 -2.25 -1.39
CA ARG A 81 -17.22 -1.84 -0.51
C ARG A 81 -15.96 -1.69 -1.35
N HIS A 82 -15.44 -0.48 -1.51
CA HIS A 82 -14.18 -0.29 -2.23
C HIS A 82 -13.00 -0.88 -1.44
N GLU A 83 -12.36 -1.92 -1.96
CA GLU A 83 -11.03 -2.34 -1.51
C GLU A 83 -9.99 -1.47 -2.22
N GLU A 84 -9.28 -0.62 -1.48
CA GLU A 84 -8.13 0.13 -2.01
C GLU A 84 -6.86 -0.56 -1.53
N GLU A 85 -6.11 -1.20 -2.44
CA GLU A 85 -4.77 -1.70 -2.15
C GLU A 85 -3.77 -0.54 -2.28
N MET A 86 -3.04 -0.23 -1.20
CA MET A 86 -1.91 0.70 -1.28
C MET A 86 -0.65 -0.09 -1.64
N HIS A 87 0.13 0.45 -2.58
CA HIS A 87 1.45 -0.08 -2.93
C HIS A 87 2.53 0.88 -2.45
N VAL A 88 3.27 0.46 -1.43
CA VAL A 88 4.43 1.18 -0.92
C VAL A 88 5.65 0.82 -1.78
N VAL A 89 6.13 1.81 -2.53
CA VAL A 89 7.32 1.68 -3.36
C VAL A 89 8.45 2.49 -2.73
N VAL A 90 9.51 1.81 -2.32
CA VAL A 90 10.68 2.43 -1.67
C VAL A 90 11.86 2.37 -2.63
N LEU A 91 12.37 3.55 -3.00
CA LEU A 91 13.58 3.69 -3.82
C LEU A 91 14.71 4.17 -2.92
N VAL A 92 15.79 3.39 -2.86
CA VAL A 92 16.99 3.69 -2.08
C VAL A 92 18.08 4.11 -3.06
N ASP A 93 18.61 5.32 -2.86
CA ASP A 93 19.81 5.77 -3.56
C ASP A 93 21.00 4.95 -3.05
N ALA A 94 21.70 4.30 -3.98
CA ALA A 94 22.91 3.52 -3.79
C ALA A 94 24.07 4.07 -4.66
N SER A 95 23.96 5.32 -5.10
CA SER A 95 25.01 6.01 -5.86
C SER A 95 26.27 6.23 -5.01
N ALA A 96 27.39 6.53 -5.68
CA ALA A 96 28.66 6.78 -5.00
C ALA A 96 28.58 7.90 -3.94
N SER A 97 27.67 8.87 -4.11
CA SER A 97 27.46 9.96 -3.15
C SER A 97 26.98 9.49 -1.76
N MET A 98 26.38 8.30 -1.70
CA MET A 98 25.87 7.70 -0.47
C MET A 98 26.95 7.03 0.37
N GLN A 99 28.17 6.85 -0.17
CA GLN A 99 29.33 6.33 0.57
C GLN A 99 29.93 7.36 1.55
N PHE A 100 29.45 8.59 1.54
CA PHE A 100 29.91 9.62 2.46
C PHE A 100 29.33 9.41 3.87
N GLY A 101 30.16 8.95 4.79
CA GLY A 101 29.76 8.65 6.18
C GLY A 101 28.66 7.59 6.24
N ASP A 102 27.73 7.74 7.19
CA ASP A 102 26.67 6.75 7.43
C ASP A 102 25.40 7.00 6.58
N LYS A 103 25.49 7.78 5.49
CA LYS A 103 24.32 8.14 4.67
C LYS A 103 23.59 6.91 4.14
N PHE A 104 24.33 5.96 3.57
CA PHE A 104 23.74 4.75 3.02
C PHE A 104 23.08 3.89 4.10
N GLU A 105 23.73 3.75 5.27
CA GLU A 105 23.17 3.00 6.39
C GLU A 105 21.86 3.64 6.88
N ARG A 106 21.83 4.95 7.08
CA ARG A 106 20.61 5.67 7.48
C ARG A 106 19.50 5.58 6.43
N ALA A 107 19.85 5.60 5.14
CA ALA A 107 18.88 5.42 4.06
C ALA A 107 18.25 4.02 4.11
N LYS A 108 19.04 2.96 4.35
CA LYS A 108 18.53 1.60 4.56
C LYS A 108 17.64 1.48 5.78
N GLN A 109 18.00 2.12 6.90
CA GLN A 109 17.18 2.14 8.11
C GLN A 109 15.81 2.78 7.86
N LEU A 110 15.78 3.93 7.18
CA LEU A 110 14.52 4.59 6.79
C LEU A 110 13.71 3.72 5.82
N ALA A 111 14.36 3.10 4.82
CA ALA A 111 13.72 2.20 3.89
C ALA A 111 13.09 0.99 4.60
N ALA A 112 13.80 0.41 5.56
CA ALA A 112 13.29 -0.63 6.44
C ALA A 112 12.06 -0.16 7.24
N CYS A 113 12.08 1.06 7.80
CA CYS A 113 10.93 1.60 8.50
C CYS A 113 9.69 1.68 7.59
N PHE A 114 9.82 2.24 6.39
CA PHE A 114 8.71 2.31 5.44
C PHE A 114 8.22 0.94 4.99
N ALA A 115 9.13 0.02 4.69
CA ALA A 115 8.76 -1.33 4.30
C ALA A 115 8.01 -2.08 5.41
N VAL A 116 8.48 -2.00 6.66
CA VAL A 116 7.80 -2.63 7.81
C VAL A 116 6.42 -2.02 8.02
N MET A 117 6.30 -0.69 7.98
CA MET A 117 5.00 -0.03 8.07
C MET A 117 4.03 -0.50 6.98
N GLY A 118 4.47 -0.68 5.74
CA GLY A 118 3.65 -1.24 4.67
C GLY A 118 3.22 -2.67 4.96
N LEU A 119 4.18 -3.54 5.28
CA LEU A 119 3.94 -4.97 5.53
C LEU A 119 2.99 -5.23 6.71
N MET A 120 3.08 -4.44 7.79
CA MET A 120 2.19 -4.60 8.95
C MET A 120 0.75 -4.18 8.67
N ASN A 121 0.55 -3.34 7.65
CA ASN A 121 -0.78 -2.93 7.19
C ASN A 121 -1.29 -3.78 6.02
N ILE A 122 -0.61 -4.91 5.70
CA ILE A 122 -0.96 -5.84 4.61
C ILE A 122 -0.83 -5.17 3.23
N GLU A 123 -0.14 -4.04 3.16
CA GLU A 123 0.09 -3.34 1.92
C GLU A 123 1.16 -4.05 1.09
N LYS A 124 1.07 -3.90 -0.23
CA LYS A 124 2.13 -4.37 -1.12
C LYS A 124 3.35 -3.49 -0.93
N VAL A 125 4.53 -4.11 -0.83
CA VAL A 125 5.81 -3.41 -0.69
C VAL A 125 6.77 -3.85 -1.79
N SER A 126 7.38 -2.88 -2.47
CA SER A 126 8.47 -3.10 -3.43
C SER A 126 9.66 -2.22 -3.10
N LEU A 127 10.86 -2.78 -3.21
CA LEU A 127 12.11 -2.10 -2.90
C LEU A 127 13.00 -2.06 -4.14
N PHE A 128 13.63 -0.91 -4.35
CA PHE A 128 14.54 -0.64 -5.45
C PHE A 128 15.82 -0.02 -4.92
N ALA A 129 16.98 -0.48 -5.40
CA ALA A 129 18.27 0.16 -5.13
C ALA A 129 18.82 0.77 -6.43
N CYS A 130 19.03 2.08 -6.45
CA CYS A 130 19.40 2.86 -7.62
C CYS A 130 20.87 3.28 -7.54
N GLN A 131 21.75 2.70 -8.37
CA GLN A 131 23.20 2.99 -8.32
C GLN A 131 23.63 4.11 -9.28
N HIS A 132 23.23 4.02 -10.54
CA HIS A 132 23.63 4.96 -11.58
C HIS A 132 22.50 5.23 -12.56
N ALA A 133 22.48 6.43 -13.13
CA ALA A 133 21.53 6.78 -14.17
C ALA A 133 21.72 5.86 -15.39
N GLY A 134 20.63 5.30 -15.90
CA GLY A 134 20.64 4.41 -17.07
C GLY A 134 20.89 2.93 -16.79
N GLN A 135 21.23 2.54 -15.55
CA GLN A 135 21.26 1.14 -15.14
C GLN A 135 19.92 0.70 -14.55
N THR A 136 19.55 -0.57 -14.79
CA THR A 136 18.39 -1.17 -14.15
C THR A 136 18.65 -1.28 -12.63
N PRO A 137 17.75 -0.77 -11.78
CA PRO A 137 17.92 -0.86 -10.33
C PRO A 137 17.89 -2.32 -9.87
N LEU A 138 18.51 -2.60 -8.71
CA LEU A 138 18.30 -3.87 -8.02
C LEU A 138 16.85 -3.90 -7.51
N ILE A 139 16.13 -5.01 -7.69
CA ILE A 139 14.70 -5.10 -7.37
C ILE A 139 14.46 -6.23 -6.38
N SER A 140 13.74 -5.93 -5.29
CA SER A 140 13.03 -6.98 -4.55
C SER A 140 11.63 -7.13 -5.13
N PRO A 141 11.23 -8.34 -5.59
CA PRO A 141 9.87 -8.57 -6.04
C PRO A 141 8.85 -8.15 -4.98
N PRO A 142 7.65 -7.70 -5.40
CA PRO A 142 6.63 -7.25 -4.48
C PRO A 142 6.30 -8.30 -3.42
N CYS A 143 6.13 -7.86 -2.19
CA CYS A 143 5.82 -8.73 -1.07
C CYS A 143 4.79 -8.07 -0.14
N THR A 144 4.06 -8.88 0.60
CA THR A 144 3.01 -8.46 1.52
C THR A 144 3.14 -9.23 2.83
N GLY A 145 2.59 -8.67 3.91
CA GLY A 145 2.47 -9.33 5.20
C GLY A 145 3.78 -9.52 5.99
N ARG A 146 3.61 -9.88 7.27
CA ARG A 146 4.69 -9.94 8.26
C ARG A 146 5.81 -10.93 7.94
N MET A 147 5.50 -12.05 7.29
CA MET A 147 6.50 -13.07 6.95
C MET A 147 7.56 -12.56 5.96
N SER A 148 7.23 -11.52 5.19
CA SER A 148 8.13 -10.91 4.20
C SER A 148 9.21 -10.02 4.82
N MET A 149 9.18 -9.74 6.13
CA MET A 149 10.17 -8.86 6.78
C MET A 149 11.60 -9.36 6.63
N LYS A 150 11.84 -10.67 6.76
CA LYS A 150 13.19 -11.25 6.58
C LYS A 150 13.75 -10.99 5.19
N ARG A 151 12.87 -11.04 4.19
CA ARG A 151 13.23 -10.77 2.79
C ARG A 151 13.59 -9.30 2.58
N VAL A 152 12.79 -8.39 3.15
CA VAL A 152 13.07 -6.94 3.13
C VAL A 152 14.43 -6.65 3.74
N PHE A 153 14.71 -7.19 4.94
CA PHE A 153 16.00 -6.98 5.62
C PHE A 153 17.18 -7.69 4.97
N SER A 154 16.95 -8.74 4.18
CA SER A 154 18.03 -9.36 3.39
C SER A 154 18.34 -8.57 2.12
N PHE A 155 17.39 -7.78 1.61
CA PHE A 155 17.59 -6.96 0.42
C PHE A 155 18.31 -5.64 0.74
N LEU A 156 17.95 -5.02 1.87
CA LEU A 156 18.55 -3.79 2.40
C LEU A 156 19.88 -4.12 3.11
#